data_AF-A0A2N2A4H3-F1
#
_entry.id   AF-A0A2N2A4H3-F1
#
_cell.length_a   1.000
_cell.length_b   1.000
_cell.length_c   1.000
_cell.angle_alpha   90.00
_cell.angle_beta   90.00
_cell.angle_gamma   90.00
#
_symmetry.space_group_name_H-M   'P 1'
#
loop_
_entity.id
_entity.type
_entity.pdbx_description
1 polymer ?
#
loop_
_entity_poly.entity_id
_entity_poly.type
_entity_poly.pdbx_seq_one_letter_code
_entity_poly.pdbx_strand_id
1 'polypeptide(L)'
;MPLGRHLMKTLLLACLVIAALFALGCTSAPAVPAEPTPSLAPEVVNFEVLDLNAEDFGDMPAPTATPEPTPTPIPFSYYAPTVNMTYEELVGSTDDMSVKARELLKDGFPDPKTYYIIVDKQWQVVLVYLRIDDGTKLGKPDLTQPVRYMLCSTGNPNKEYGHETTSGIWQIGVPKERFYQFVNLEAAQYLTLIHSRTYFHSVLYDKAKDLRSLVKESYDNLGTKASHACIRLTVPDARWMWYNIGYGTTCEIRDGDPSDTVTGTIRAQLKLPPSIEGIKLTAGTAPWTDNWQIEDVLHVLPYKYQAAPLPDLGDGEEDTPPPIDTSTVPTVTDTPAPVTDTPPPADTPSGGW
;
A
#
# COMPACT_ATOMS: atom_id res chain seq x y z
N MET A 1 33.03 52.28 29.40
CA MET A 1 32.02 52.36 30.47
C MET A 1 31.05 51.19 30.31
N PRO A 2 30.86 50.34 31.34
CA PRO A 2 30.09 49.10 31.21
C PRO A 2 28.65 49.31 31.67
N LEU A 3 27.68 49.14 30.76
CA LEU A 3 26.26 49.07 31.09
C LEU A 3 25.67 47.75 30.54
N GLY A 4 26.29 46.63 30.90
CA GLY A 4 25.91 45.31 30.36
C GLY A 4 25.92 44.16 31.36
N ARG A 5 26.13 44.44 32.66
CA ARG A 5 26.20 43.40 33.72
C ARG A 5 25.09 43.49 34.77
N HIS A 6 24.25 44.51 34.72
CA HIS A 6 23.15 44.69 35.68
C HIS A 6 21.77 44.23 35.18
N LEU A 7 21.60 44.00 33.87
CA LEU A 7 20.30 43.56 33.33
C LEU A 7 20.12 42.02 33.33
N MET A 8 21.22 41.26 33.32
CA MET A 8 21.18 39.78 33.42
C MET A 8 21.01 39.27 34.86
N LYS A 9 21.29 40.09 35.88
CA LYS A 9 21.13 39.68 37.30
C LYS A 9 19.74 39.97 37.86
N THR A 10 19.01 40.93 37.30
CA THR A 10 17.62 41.21 37.68
C THR A 10 16.61 40.26 37.01
N LEU A 11 16.93 39.70 35.84
CA LEU A 11 16.05 38.75 35.17
C LEU A 11 16.12 37.33 35.78
N LEU A 12 17.27 36.92 36.32
CA LEU A 12 17.40 35.63 37.02
C LEU A 12 16.77 35.61 38.42
N LEU A 13 16.56 36.77 39.06
CA LEU A 13 15.92 36.86 40.37
C LEU A 13 14.39 36.90 40.28
N ALA A 14 13.83 37.31 39.14
CA ALA A 14 12.38 37.27 38.88
C ALA A 14 11.87 35.86 38.57
N CYS A 15 12.70 34.98 38.00
CA CYS A 15 12.32 33.59 37.70
C CYS A 15 12.34 32.66 38.94
N LEU A 16 12.99 33.05 40.03
CA LEU A 16 13.05 32.25 41.27
C LEU A 16 11.91 32.57 42.26
N VAL A 17 11.14 33.64 42.06
CA VAL A 17 10.02 34.02 42.95
C VAL A 17 8.65 33.61 42.38
N ILE A 18 8.53 33.36 41.08
CA ILE A 18 7.29 32.80 40.50
C ILE A 18 7.23 31.27 40.65
N ALA A 19 8.36 30.60 40.92
CA ALA A 19 8.40 29.18 41.28
C ALA A 19 8.03 28.89 42.75
N ALA A 20 7.75 29.92 43.57
CA ALA A 20 7.47 29.78 45.00
C ALA A 20 6.04 30.16 45.42
N LEU A 21 5.10 30.32 44.46
CA LEU A 21 3.71 30.71 44.71
C LEU A 21 2.65 29.67 44.24
N PHE A 22 3.06 28.41 44.00
CA PHE A 22 2.16 27.29 43.74
C PHE A 22 2.42 26.08 44.65
N ALA A 23 2.75 26.34 45.91
CA ALA A 23 2.88 25.31 46.93
C ALA A 23 2.12 25.74 48.19
N LEU A 24 0.78 25.68 48.16
CA LEU A 24 -0.09 25.57 49.35
C LEU A 24 -1.57 25.45 48.93
N GLY A 25 -2.17 24.27 49.20
CA GLY A 25 -3.61 23.96 49.04
C GLY A 25 -3.92 23.28 47.70
N CYS A 26 -4.26 21.99 47.60
CA CYS A 26 -5.14 21.20 48.45
C CYS A 26 -4.58 19.79 48.68
N THR A 27 -4.55 19.36 49.94
CA THR A 27 -4.39 17.96 50.33
C THR A 27 -5.60 17.16 49.85
N SER A 28 -5.42 16.30 48.85
CA SER A 28 -6.42 15.28 48.51
C SER A 28 -6.43 14.22 49.61
N ALA A 29 -7.60 13.98 50.19
CA ALA A 29 -7.83 12.94 51.20
C ALA A 29 -7.40 11.55 50.69
N PRO A 30 -6.93 10.66 51.57
CA PRO A 30 -6.59 9.29 51.19
C PRO A 30 -7.83 8.55 50.67
N ALA A 31 -7.68 7.86 49.55
CA ALA A 31 -8.71 7.01 48.99
C ALA A 31 -9.13 5.94 50.01
N VAL A 32 -10.43 5.88 50.29
CA VAL A 32 -11.06 4.83 51.09
C VAL A 32 -10.86 3.50 50.34
N PRO A 33 -10.39 2.42 51.00
CA PRO A 33 -10.31 1.10 50.36
C PRO A 33 -11.72 0.65 49.94
N ALA A 34 -11.88 0.26 48.68
CA ALA A 34 -13.10 -0.38 48.23
C ALA A 34 -13.28 -1.69 49.02
N GLU A 35 -14.40 -1.82 49.73
CA GLU A 35 -14.84 -3.08 50.31
C GLU A 35 -15.01 -4.15 49.21
N PRO A 36 -14.67 -5.41 49.46
CA PRO A 36 -14.89 -6.48 48.51
C PRO A 36 -16.39 -6.73 48.37
N THR A 37 -16.94 -6.44 47.19
CA THR A 37 -18.30 -6.82 46.82
C THR A 37 -18.46 -8.34 46.95
N PRO A 38 -19.44 -8.85 47.71
CA PRO A 38 -19.68 -10.29 47.78
C PRO A 38 -20.21 -10.80 46.44
N SER A 39 -19.47 -11.75 45.87
CA SER A 39 -19.86 -12.56 44.73
C SER A 39 -21.06 -13.45 45.13
N LEU A 40 -22.27 -13.07 44.75
CA LEU A 40 -23.44 -13.94 44.90
C LEU A 40 -23.44 -14.99 43.79
N ALA A 41 -23.23 -16.25 44.18
CA ALA A 41 -23.50 -17.41 43.33
C ALA A 41 -24.99 -17.43 42.94
N PRO A 42 -25.37 -17.87 41.73
CA PRO A 42 -26.78 -18.00 41.38
C PRO A 42 -27.41 -19.14 42.20
N GLU A 43 -28.37 -18.79 43.06
CA GLU A 43 -29.25 -19.72 43.74
C GLU A 43 -30.25 -20.29 42.73
N VAL A 44 -30.22 -21.60 42.53
CA VAL A 44 -31.18 -22.31 41.67
C VAL A 44 -32.51 -22.38 42.39
N VAL A 45 -33.44 -21.50 42.01
CA VAL A 45 -34.84 -21.57 42.45
C VAL A 45 -35.57 -22.55 41.55
N ASN A 46 -35.79 -23.77 42.05
CA ASN A 46 -36.73 -24.71 41.43
C ASN A 46 -38.16 -24.17 41.60
N PHE A 47 -38.78 -23.76 40.50
CA PHE A 47 -40.23 -23.59 40.44
C PHE A 47 -40.86 -24.94 40.09
N GLU A 48 -41.55 -25.56 41.04
CA GLU A 48 -42.53 -26.60 40.73
C GLU A 48 -43.74 -25.92 40.06
N VAL A 49 -43.87 -26.14 38.74
CA VAL A 49 -45.07 -25.77 38.00
C VAL A 49 -46.13 -26.84 38.27
N LEU A 50 -47.13 -26.51 39.07
CA LEU A 50 -48.35 -27.30 39.19
C LEU A 50 -49.14 -27.20 37.89
N ASP A 51 -49.23 -28.31 37.17
CA ASP A 51 -49.98 -28.44 35.93
C ASP A 51 -51.47 -28.62 36.22
N LEU A 52 -52.29 -27.65 35.82
CA LEU A 52 -53.74 -27.62 36.07
C LEU A 52 -54.58 -27.80 34.79
N ASN A 53 -53.97 -28.23 33.68
CA ASN A 53 -54.71 -28.47 32.44
C ASN A 53 -54.46 -29.89 31.93
N ALA A 54 -55.26 -30.83 32.43
CA ALA A 54 -55.45 -32.13 31.81
C ALA A 54 -56.25 -31.97 30.51
N GLU A 55 -55.59 -31.55 29.44
CA GLU A 55 -56.09 -31.65 28.06
C GLU A 55 -55.02 -32.40 27.25
N ASP A 56 -55.37 -33.61 26.83
CA ASP A 56 -54.55 -34.52 26.02
C ASP A 56 -54.39 -33.95 24.60
N PHE A 57 -53.36 -33.14 24.39
CA PHE A 57 -52.91 -32.74 23.07
C PHE A 57 -51.96 -33.81 22.54
N GLY A 58 -52.48 -34.69 21.67
CA GLY A 58 -51.70 -35.76 21.05
C GLY A 58 -50.43 -35.29 20.33
N ASP A 59 -49.51 -36.24 20.10
CA ASP A 59 -48.17 -36.05 19.54
C ASP A 59 -48.09 -34.97 18.45
N MET A 60 -47.70 -33.76 18.86
CA MET A 60 -47.34 -32.69 17.94
C MET A 60 -45.98 -33.02 17.33
N PRO A 61 -45.83 -33.01 15.99
CA PRO A 61 -44.52 -33.22 15.37
C PRO A 61 -43.58 -32.10 15.83
N ALA A 62 -42.39 -32.50 16.29
CA ALA A 62 -41.35 -31.56 16.72
C ALA A 62 -41.10 -30.51 15.62
N PRO A 63 -40.92 -29.22 15.97
CA PRO A 63 -40.66 -28.18 15.00
C PRO A 63 -39.42 -28.56 14.19
N THR A 64 -39.60 -28.69 12.88
CA THR A 64 -38.49 -28.94 11.96
C THR A 64 -37.54 -27.75 12.04
N ALA A 65 -36.28 -27.99 12.38
CA ALA A 65 -35.26 -26.95 12.45
C ALA A 65 -35.25 -26.18 11.11
N THR A 66 -35.47 -24.87 11.18
CA THR A 66 -35.34 -24.00 10.01
C THR A 66 -33.86 -24.04 9.61
N PRO A 67 -33.52 -24.43 8.37
CA PRO A 67 -32.12 -24.48 7.95
C PRO A 67 -31.51 -23.10 8.11
N GLU A 68 -30.39 -23.03 8.83
CA GLU A 68 -29.60 -21.80 8.98
C GLU A 68 -29.17 -21.35 7.57
N PRO A 69 -29.36 -20.07 7.19
CA PRO A 69 -29.06 -19.63 5.85
C PRO A 69 -27.57 -19.83 5.57
N THR A 70 -27.25 -20.69 4.59
CA THR A 70 -25.87 -20.85 4.10
C THR A 70 -25.35 -19.49 3.64
N PRO A 71 -24.21 -18.99 4.18
CA PRO A 71 -23.67 -17.71 3.76
C PRO A 71 -23.39 -17.74 2.25
N THR A 72 -23.92 -16.75 1.54
CA THR A 72 -23.67 -16.62 0.10
C THR A 72 -22.21 -16.23 -0.11
N PRO A 73 -21.44 -16.94 -0.94
CA PRO A 73 -20.04 -16.61 -1.17
C PRO A 73 -19.92 -15.20 -1.77
N ILE A 74 -19.01 -14.40 -1.21
CA ILE A 74 -18.71 -13.07 -1.72
C ILE A 74 -18.10 -13.22 -3.13
N PRO A 75 -18.65 -12.56 -4.16
CA PRO A 75 -18.16 -12.70 -5.52
C PRO A 75 -16.76 -12.08 -5.67
N PHE A 76 -15.95 -12.60 -6.59
CA PHE A 76 -14.59 -12.08 -6.86
C PHE A 76 -14.57 -10.57 -7.15
N SER A 77 -15.58 -10.08 -7.89
CA SER A 77 -15.73 -8.66 -8.22
C SER A 77 -15.95 -7.75 -7.01
N TYR A 78 -16.27 -8.29 -5.84
CA TYR A 78 -16.26 -7.51 -4.61
C TYR A 78 -14.84 -7.06 -4.24
N TYR A 79 -13.85 -7.94 -4.40
CA TYR A 79 -12.45 -7.61 -4.16
C TYR A 79 -11.78 -6.97 -5.39
N ALA A 80 -12.29 -7.23 -6.58
CA ALA A 80 -11.77 -6.70 -7.84
C ALA A 80 -12.86 -6.01 -8.67
N PRO A 81 -13.43 -4.88 -8.22
CA PRO A 81 -14.58 -4.25 -8.88
C PRO A 81 -14.27 -3.79 -10.31
N THR A 82 -13.00 -3.54 -10.62
CA THR A 82 -12.55 -3.13 -11.96
C THR A 82 -12.80 -4.14 -13.07
N VAL A 83 -13.01 -5.43 -12.74
CA VAL A 83 -13.38 -6.45 -13.75
C VAL A 83 -14.78 -6.26 -14.32
N ASN A 84 -15.63 -5.48 -13.64
CA ASN A 84 -16.99 -5.17 -14.07
C ASN A 84 -17.14 -3.74 -14.61
N MET A 85 -16.06 -2.96 -14.63
CA MET A 85 -16.08 -1.56 -15.06
C MET A 85 -15.93 -1.42 -16.58
N THR A 86 -16.48 -0.33 -17.11
CA THR A 86 -16.31 0.05 -18.52
C THR A 86 -14.91 0.61 -18.78
N TYR A 87 -14.46 0.59 -20.04
CA TYR A 87 -13.16 1.18 -20.39
C TYR A 87 -13.11 2.66 -20.00
N GLU A 88 -14.18 3.42 -20.27
CA GLU A 88 -14.37 4.83 -19.91
C GLU A 88 -14.12 5.08 -18.41
N GLU A 89 -14.60 4.19 -17.55
CA GLU A 89 -14.41 4.29 -16.09
C GLU A 89 -12.97 3.98 -15.69
N LEU A 90 -12.37 2.96 -16.31
CA LEU A 90 -11.02 2.50 -16.00
C LEU A 90 -9.92 3.51 -16.39
N VAL A 91 -10.20 4.39 -17.36
CA VAL A 91 -9.27 5.45 -17.83
C VAL A 91 -9.81 6.87 -17.66
N GLY A 92 -10.99 7.03 -17.06
CA GLY A 92 -11.65 8.32 -16.88
C GLY A 92 -11.05 9.17 -15.76
N SER A 93 -11.78 10.19 -15.32
CA SER A 93 -11.41 10.98 -14.14
C SER A 93 -12.62 11.71 -13.58
N THR A 94 -12.54 12.06 -12.29
CA THR A 94 -13.47 13.01 -11.66
C THR A 94 -13.18 14.44 -12.15
N ASP A 95 -14.09 15.38 -11.89
CA ASP A 95 -13.96 16.79 -12.28
C ASP A 95 -12.95 17.59 -11.43
N ASP A 96 -12.40 16.97 -10.39
CA ASP A 96 -11.44 17.53 -9.45
C ASP A 96 -9.97 17.56 -9.94
N MET A 97 -9.69 17.28 -11.22
CA MET A 97 -8.30 17.11 -11.72
C MET A 97 -7.36 18.29 -11.44
N SER A 98 -7.92 19.49 -11.27
CA SER A 98 -7.16 20.71 -10.96
C SER A 98 -6.99 20.99 -9.46
N VAL A 99 -7.71 20.27 -8.61
CA VAL A 99 -7.70 20.42 -7.16
C VAL A 99 -6.42 19.79 -6.58
N LYS A 100 -5.85 20.44 -5.57
CA LYS A 100 -4.61 19.98 -4.94
C LYS A 100 -4.90 18.81 -3.99
N ALA A 101 -3.93 17.89 -3.87
CA ALA A 101 -4.02 16.75 -2.96
C ALA A 101 -4.42 17.15 -1.53
N ARG A 102 -3.83 18.23 -1.01
CA ARG A 102 -4.12 18.77 0.33
C ARG A 102 -5.58 19.17 0.58
N GLU A 103 -6.33 19.49 -0.48
CA GLU A 103 -7.72 19.92 -0.37
C GLU A 103 -8.67 18.72 -0.40
N LEU A 104 -8.37 17.73 -1.25
CA LEU A 104 -9.14 16.47 -1.36
C LEU A 104 -8.86 15.48 -0.22
N LEU A 105 -7.63 15.47 0.32
CA LEU A 105 -7.21 14.57 1.39
C LEU A 105 -7.20 15.25 2.76
N LYS A 106 -7.79 16.43 2.90
CA LYS A 106 -7.73 17.25 4.13
C LYS A 106 -8.16 16.49 5.40
N ASP A 107 -9.10 15.55 5.25
CA ASP A 107 -9.67 14.78 6.36
C ASP A 107 -8.74 13.64 6.79
N GLY A 108 -7.74 13.27 5.97
CA GLY A 108 -6.72 12.28 6.30
C GLY A 108 -7.02 10.90 5.75
N PHE A 109 -6.46 9.88 6.39
CA PHE A 109 -6.44 8.49 5.91
C PHE A 109 -6.84 7.50 7.00
N PRO A 110 -7.12 6.23 6.64
CA PRO A 110 -7.23 5.15 7.62
C PRO A 110 -5.94 4.98 8.44
N ASP A 111 -6.03 4.20 9.52
CA ASP A 111 -4.84 3.85 10.31
C ASP A 111 -3.82 3.13 9.39
N PRO A 112 -2.52 3.52 9.40
CA PRO A 112 -1.51 2.86 8.57
C PRO A 112 -1.40 1.35 8.86
N LYS A 113 -1.83 0.89 10.02
CA LYS A 113 -1.87 -0.52 10.42
C LYS A 113 -3.13 -1.26 9.97
N THR A 114 -4.07 -0.64 9.25
CA THR A 114 -5.30 -1.31 8.77
C THR A 114 -5.00 -2.33 7.66
N TYR A 115 -4.13 -1.97 6.71
CA TYR A 115 -3.91 -2.75 5.49
C TYR A 115 -2.46 -3.24 5.35
N TYR A 116 -2.28 -4.32 4.61
CA TYR A 116 -0.99 -4.81 4.13
C TYR A 116 -1.07 -4.99 2.61
N ILE A 117 -0.11 -4.42 1.89
CA ILE A 117 -0.08 -4.43 0.43
C ILE A 117 1.02 -5.38 -0.05
N ILE A 118 0.69 -6.25 -0.99
CA ILE A 118 1.63 -7.11 -1.71
C ILE A 118 1.59 -6.73 -3.18
N VAL A 119 2.74 -6.43 -3.76
CA VAL A 119 2.92 -6.30 -5.21
C VAL A 119 3.69 -7.51 -5.68
N ASP A 120 3.07 -8.32 -6.53
CA ASP A 120 3.69 -9.50 -7.11
C ASP A 120 4.14 -9.21 -8.54
N LYS A 121 5.46 -9.15 -8.75
CA LYS A 121 6.04 -8.82 -10.07
C LYS A 121 5.96 -9.97 -11.06
N GLN A 122 5.86 -11.22 -10.62
CA GLN A 122 5.70 -12.36 -11.52
C GLN A 122 4.30 -12.37 -12.11
N TRP A 123 3.28 -12.16 -11.27
CA TRP A 123 1.88 -12.23 -11.66
C TRP A 123 1.30 -10.87 -12.08
N GLN A 124 2.01 -9.77 -11.86
CA GLN A 124 1.57 -8.41 -12.20
C GLN A 124 0.24 -8.05 -11.53
N VAL A 125 0.19 -8.27 -10.21
CA VAL A 125 -0.96 -7.96 -9.37
C VAL A 125 -0.56 -7.15 -8.15
N VAL A 126 -1.48 -6.34 -7.66
CA VAL A 126 -1.45 -5.77 -6.31
C VAL A 126 -2.56 -6.41 -5.50
N LEU A 127 -2.21 -6.95 -4.35
CA LEU A 127 -3.11 -7.58 -3.41
C LEU A 127 -3.10 -6.77 -2.12
N VAL A 128 -4.28 -6.40 -1.65
CA VAL A 128 -4.46 -5.69 -0.38
C VAL A 128 -5.25 -6.58 0.55
N TYR A 129 -4.70 -6.82 1.73
CA TYR A 129 -5.31 -7.61 2.80
C TYR A 129 -5.45 -6.74 4.05
N LEU A 130 -6.32 -7.15 4.98
CA LEU A 130 -6.22 -6.66 6.34
C LEU A 130 -4.85 -7.03 6.91
N ARG A 131 -4.30 -6.14 7.73
CA ARG A 131 -3.03 -6.39 8.40
C ARG A 131 -3.28 -6.99 9.77
N ILE A 132 -2.53 -8.05 10.08
CA ILE A 132 -2.37 -8.58 11.44
C ILE A 132 -1.34 -7.71 12.16
N ASP A 133 -1.72 -7.14 13.30
CA ASP A 133 -0.77 -6.47 14.19
C ASP A 133 -0.10 -7.51 15.10
N ASP A 134 1.05 -8.02 14.65
CA ASP A 134 1.88 -8.98 15.38
C ASP A 134 2.86 -8.32 16.38
N GLY A 135 2.65 -7.03 16.66
CA GLY A 135 3.53 -6.22 17.50
C GLY A 135 4.77 -5.68 16.78
N THR A 136 5.01 -6.07 15.53
CA THR A 136 6.12 -5.52 14.72
C THR A 136 5.70 -4.26 13.97
N LYS A 137 6.70 -3.47 13.56
CA LYS A 137 6.48 -2.26 12.77
C LYS A 137 5.82 -2.52 11.41
N LEU A 138 6.14 -3.66 10.79
CA LEU A 138 5.66 -4.00 9.44
C LEU A 138 4.35 -4.82 9.50
N GLY A 139 4.16 -5.66 10.53
CA GLY A 139 3.04 -6.60 10.60
C GLY A 139 3.08 -7.66 9.52
N LYS A 140 1.95 -8.36 9.35
CA LYS A 140 1.78 -9.41 8.34
C LYS A 140 0.42 -9.28 7.66
N PRO A 141 0.27 -9.73 6.41
CA PRO A 141 -1.03 -9.81 5.78
C PRO A 141 -1.86 -10.94 6.42
N ASP A 142 -3.14 -10.68 6.69
CA ASP A 142 -4.13 -11.73 6.90
C ASP A 142 -4.64 -12.21 5.54
N LEU A 143 -4.04 -13.29 5.02
CA LEU A 143 -4.39 -13.84 3.71
C LEU A 143 -5.83 -14.39 3.64
N THR A 144 -6.53 -14.49 4.78
CA THR A 144 -7.94 -14.89 4.83
C THR A 144 -8.91 -13.70 4.73
N GLN A 145 -8.40 -12.48 4.85
CA GLN A 145 -9.18 -11.24 4.83
C GLN A 145 -8.75 -10.32 3.68
N PRO A 146 -9.03 -10.70 2.41
CA PRO A 146 -8.75 -9.83 1.28
C PRO A 146 -9.61 -8.58 1.31
N VAL A 147 -9.04 -7.49 0.82
CA VAL A 147 -9.69 -6.18 0.73
C VAL A 147 -9.80 -5.76 -0.72
N ARG A 148 -8.71 -5.86 -1.49
CA ARG A 148 -8.70 -5.47 -2.89
C ARG A 148 -7.66 -6.22 -3.71
N TYR A 149 -8.04 -6.62 -4.93
CA TYR A 149 -7.15 -7.19 -5.93
C TYR A 149 -7.14 -6.29 -7.16
N MET A 150 -5.94 -5.93 -7.63
CA MET A 150 -5.76 -4.99 -8.71
C MET A 150 -4.82 -5.59 -9.77
N LEU A 151 -5.18 -5.42 -11.03
CA LEU A 151 -4.24 -5.67 -12.13
C LEU A 151 -3.23 -4.52 -12.18
N CYS A 152 -1.94 -4.83 -12.33
CA CYS A 152 -0.92 -3.79 -12.40
C CYS A 152 0.10 -4.01 -13.51
N SER A 153 0.94 -3.01 -13.72
CA SER A 153 2.15 -3.11 -14.53
C SER A 153 3.34 -2.54 -13.79
N THR A 154 4.31 -3.38 -13.49
CA THR A 154 5.56 -3.00 -12.83
C THR A 154 6.62 -2.59 -13.86
N GLY A 155 7.81 -2.25 -13.36
CA GLY A 155 8.98 -1.86 -14.12
C GLY A 155 9.42 -2.93 -15.13
N ASN A 156 9.75 -2.49 -16.34
CA ASN A 156 10.32 -3.34 -17.38
C ASN A 156 11.76 -2.91 -17.67
N PRO A 157 12.78 -3.68 -17.23
CA PRO A 157 14.17 -3.35 -17.47
C PRO A 157 14.58 -3.41 -18.96
N ASN A 158 13.76 -4.01 -19.83
CA ASN A 158 14.04 -4.11 -21.27
C ASN A 158 13.49 -2.92 -22.08
N LYS A 159 12.79 -1.99 -21.44
CA LYS A 159 12.26 -0.78 -22.10
C LYS A 159 13.32 0.33 -22.05
N GLU A 160 13.28 1.26 -23.01
CA GLU A 160 14.08 2.50 -22.94
C GLU A 160 13.80 3.24 -21.62
N TYR A 161 14.85 3.64 -20.91
CA TYR A 161 14.79 4.21 -19.54
C TYR A 161 14.06 3.31 -18.52
N GLY A 162 13.90 2.03 -18.84
CA GLY A 162 13.20 1.06 -18.03
C GLY A 162 14.08 0.51 -16.92
N HIS A 163 13.55 0.49 -15.71
CA HIS A 163 14.17 -0.18 -14.58
C HIS A 163 13.23 -1.24 -14.02
N GLU A 164 13.81 -2.32 -13.50
CA GLU A 164 13.06 -3.28 -12.71
C GLU A 164 12.53 -2.60 -11.45
N THR A 165 11.28 -2.89 -11.10
CA THR A 165 10.75 -2.44 -9.80
C THR A 165 11.54 -3.15 -8.71
N THR A 166 12.23 -2.38 -7.87
CA THR A 166 13.01 -2.92 -6.76
C THR A 166 12.10 -3.77 -5.85
N SER A 167 12.60 -4.94 -5.41
CA SER A 167 11.94 -5.81 -4.42
C SER A 167 12.33 -5.40 -2.99
N GLY A 168 11.46 -5.66 -2.03
CA GLY A 168 11.65 -5.27 -0.63
C GLY A 168 10.35 -5.02 0.11
N ILE A 169 10.46 -4.60 1.37
CA ILE A 169 9.32 -4.23 2.21
C ILE A 169 9.56 -2.81 2.70
N TRP A 170 8.62 -1.92 2.39
CA TRP A 170 8.67 -0.52 2.79
C TRP A 170 7.38 -0.11 3.48
N GLN A 171 7.43 1.08 4.07
CA GLN A 171 6.23 1.79 4.47
C GLN A 171 5.95 2.87 3.45
N ILE A 172 4.67 3.01 3.04
CA ILE A 172 4.21 4.02 2.09
C ILE A 172 4.67 5.41 2.54
N GLY A 173 5.20 6.18 1.60
CA GLY A 173 5.69 7.53 1.80
C GLY A 173 4.58 8.57 1.91
N VAL A 174 4.94 9.75 2.42
CA VAL A 174 4.03 10.89 2.58
C VAL A 174 3.54 11.49 1.23
N PRO A 175 4.39 11.63 0.19
CA PRO A 175 3.98 12.31 -1.04
C PRO A 175 2.77 11.67 -1.75
N LYS A 176 1.80 12.53 -2.04
CA LYS A 176 0.54 12.22 -2.70
C LYS A 176 0.20 13.34 -3.67
N GLU A 177 -0.09 13.02 -4.92
CA GLU A 177 -0.49 14.01 -5.93
C GLU A 177 -1.72 13.55 -6.70
N ARG A 178 -2.69 14.44 -6.93
CA ARG A 178 -3.95 14.08 -7.59
C ARG A 178 -3.77 13.81 -9.08
N PHE A 179 -2.98 14.64 -9.74
CA PHE A 179 -2.57 14.50 -11.13
C PHE A 179 -1.15 15.05 -11.28
N TYR A 180 -0.19 14.17 -11.48
CA TYR A 180 1.24 14.48 -11.47
C TYR A 180 1.82 14.43 -12.88
N GLN A 181 2.63 15.43 -13.24
CA GLN A 181 3.47 15.41 -14.45
C GLN A 181 4.86 14.91 -14.05
N PHE A 182 5.31 13.79 -14.61
CA PHE A 182 6.69 13.34 -14.42
C PHE A 182 7.62 14.24 -15.23
N VAL A 183 8.82 14.54 -14.70
CA VAL A 183 9.76 15.45 -15.38
C VAL A 183 10.11 14.89 -16.75
N ASN A 184 9.84 15.68 -17.79
CA ASN A 184 10.10 15.37 -19.20
C ASN A 184 9.47 14.05 -19.72
N LEU A 185 8.45 13.53 -19.03
CA LEU A 185 7.76 12.28 -19.37
C LEU A 185 6.24 12.49 -19.36
N GLU A 186 5.49 11.39 -19.38
CA GLU A 186 4.04 11.37 -19.25
C GLU A 186 3.58 11.91 -17.87
N ALA A 187 2.28 11.86 -17.65
CA ALA A 187 1.57 12.24 -16.45
C ALA A 187 0.66 11.10 -16.00
N ALA A 188 0.31 11.09 -14.72
CA ALA A 188 -0.61 10.10 -14.18
C ALA A 188 -1.48 10.68 -13.07
N GLN A 189 -2.62 10.02 -12.84
CA GLN A 189 -3.52 10.34 -11.75
C GLN A 189 -3.13 9.57 -10.49
N TYR A 190 -3.48 10.15 -9.33
CA TYR A 190 -3.46 9.47 -8.03
C TYR A 190 -2.09 8.90 -7.64
N LEU A 191 -1.06 9.75 -7.71
CA LEU A 191 0.31 9.40 -7.32
C LEU A 191 0.37 9.10 -5.82
N THR A 192 0.89 7.93 -5.46
CA THR A 192 1.20 7.51 -4.08
C THR A 192 2.64 6.99 -4.01
N LEU A 193 3.52 7.66 -3.26
CA LEU A 193 4.92 7.22 -3.12
C LEU A 193 5.03 5.95 -2.29
N ILE A 194 5.72 4.94 -2.82
CA ILE A 194 6.10 3.73 -2.07
C ILE A 194 7.45 3.97 -1.39
N HIS A 195 8.51 4.09 -2.20
CA HIS A 195 9.87 4.35 -1.72
C HIS A 195 10.70 5.01 -2.83
N SER A 196 11.66 5.87 -2.47
CA SER A 196 12.53 6.58 -3.42
C SER A 196 11.75 7.27 -4.56
N ARG A 197 11.73 6.68 -5.75
CA ARG A 197 11.01 7.17 -6.95
C ARG A 197 10.03 6.12 -7.53
N THR A 198 9.64 5.14 -6.72
CA THR A 198 8.64 4.13 -7.08
C THR A 198 7.28 4.56 -6.52
N TYR A 199 6.30 4.71 -7.40
CA TYR A 199 4.95 5.16 -7.04
C TYR A 199 3.90 4.13 -7.48
N PHE A 200 2.79 4.05 -6.74
CA PHE A 200 1.52 3.66 -7.35
C PHE A 200 0.94 4.86 -8.10
N HIS A 201 0.43 4.65 -9.31
CA HIS A 201 -0.31 5.66 -10.06
C HIS A 201 -1.18 5.01 -11.14
N SER A 202 -2.08 5.78 -11.75
CA SER A 202 -2.93 5.29 -12.84
C SER A 202 -2.14 4.99 -14.12
N VAL A 203 -2.85 4.52 -15.16
CA VAL A 203 -2.43 4.63 -16.56
C VAL A 203 -1.96 6.05 -16.91
N LEU A 204 -1.19 6.15 -17.99
CA LEU A 204 -0.46 7.35 -18.37
C LEU A 204 -1.28 8.25 -19.30
N TYR A 205 -0.99 9.54 -19.22
CA TYR A 205 -1.47 10.60 -20.10
C TYR A 205 -0.26 11.43 -20.51
N ASP A 206 -0.10 11.88 -21.75
CA ASP A 206 1.08 12.69 -22.09
C ASP A 206 1.13 14.01 -21.28
N LYS A 207 -0.05 14.53 -20.91
CA LYS A 207 -0.18 15.81 -20.25
C LYS A 207 -1.08 15.74 -19.01
N ALA A 208 -0.57 16.29 -17.91
CA ALA A 208 -1.35 16.39 -16.69
C ALA A 208 -2.64 17.19 -16.91
N LYS A 209 -3.75 16.69 -16.34
CA LYS A 209 -5.09 17.32 -16.38
C LYS A 209 -5.71 17.42 -17.78
N ASP A 210 -5.21 16.64 -18.75
CA ASP A 210 -5.80 16.54 -20.09
C ASP A 210 -6.12 15.08 -20.43
N LEU A 211 -7.38 14.68 -20.26
CA LEU A 211 -7.82 13.30 -20.51
C LEU A 211 -7.73 12.91 -22.00
N ARG A 212 -7.67 13.87 -22.92
CA ARG A 212 -7.50 13.60 -24.36
C ARG A 212 -6.10 13.09 -24.68
N SER A 213 -5.17 13.26 -23.75
CA SER A 213 -3.78 12.83 -23.90
C SER A 213 -3.53 11.41 -23.36
N LEU A 214 -4.58 10.61 -23.14
CA LEU A 214 -4.46 9.23 -22.68
C LEU A 214 -3.49 8.42 -23.57
N VAL A 215 -2.48 7.82 -22.94
CA VAL A 215 -1.54 6.91 -23.60
C VAL A 215 -2.16 5.52 -23.58
N LYS A 216 -2.90 5.18 -24.64
CA LYS A 216 -3.65 3.92 -24.78
C LYS A 216 -2.80 2.69 -24.46
N GLU A 217 -1.55 2.66 -24.94
CA GLU A 217 -0.62 1.54 -24.72
C GLU A 217 -0.32 1.29 -23.23
N SER A 218 -0.41 2.33 -22.38
CA SER A 218 -0.22 2.18 -20.95
C SER A 218 -1.35 1.38 -20.27
N TYR A 219 -2.56 1.42 -20.84
CA TYR A 219 -3.69 0.58 -20.43
C TYR A 219 -3.58 -0.82 -21.04
N ASP A 220 -3.30 -0.91 -22.35
CA ASP A 220 -3.24 -2.19 -23.06
C ASP A 220 -2.18 -3.13 -22.50
N ASN A 221 -1.09 -2.57 -21.95
CA ASN A 221 -0.01 -3.33 -21.34
C ASN A 221 -0.28 -3.71 -19.85
N LEU A 222 -1.42 -3.33 -19.26
CA LEU A 222 -1.77 -3.73 -17.88
C LEU A 222 -1.74 -5.26 -17.74
N GLY A 223 -1.12 -5.73 -16.65
CA GLY A 223 -0.89 -7.15 -16.42
C GLY A 223 0.41 -7.68 -17.03
N THR A 224 1.26 -6.79 -17.55
CA THR A 224 2.65 -7.08 -18.01
C THR A 224 3.62 -6.05 -17.45
N LYS A 225 4.91 -6.40 -17.36
CA LYS A 225 5.98 -5.43 -17.04
C LYS A 225 6.09 -4.41 -18.16
N ALA A 226 5.84 -3.13 -17.88
CA ALA A 226 5.91 -2.10 -18.92
C ALA A 226 6.16 -0.65 -18.43
N SER A 227 6.34 -0.41 -17.13
CA SER A 227 6.66 0.92 -16.60
C SER A 227 8.17 1.19 -16.53
N HIS A 228 8.58 2.41 -16.18
CA HIS A 228 10.00 2.75 -15.92
C HIS A 228 10.50 2.38 -14.51
N ALA A 229 9.61 1.92 -13.61
CA ALA A 229 9.89 1.37 -12.26
C ALA A 229 8.61 1.34 -11.41
N CYS A 230 7.69 2.28 -11.68
CA CYS A 230 6.45 2.47 -10.92
C CYS A 230 5.45 1.31 -11.08
N ILE A 231 4.44 1.28 -10.22
CA ILE A 231 3.33 0.34 -10.31
C ILE A 231 2.13 1.06 -10.93
N ARG A 232 1.89 0.78 -12.21
CA ARG A 232 0.74 1.33 -12.94
C ARG A 232 -0.52 0.52 -12.65
N LEU A 233 -1.63 1.22 -12.46
CA LEU A 233 -2.94 0.68 -12.14
C LEU A 233 -4.01 1.29 -13.06
N THR A 234 -5.22 0.75 -13.03
CA THR A 234 -6.40 1.46 -13.57
C THR A 234 -6.67 2.74 -12.76
N VAL A 235 -7.41 3.69 -13.31
CA VAL A 235 -7.76 4.91 -12.58
C VAL A 235 -8.52 4.62 -11.28
N PRO A 236 -9.55 3.74 -11.25
CA PRO A 236 -10.27 3.41 -10.02
C PRO A 236 -9.38 2.75 -8.96
N ASP A 237 -8.48 1.85 -9.34
CA ASP A 237 -7.56 1.20 -8.39
C ASP A 237 -6.51 2.18 -7.83
N ALA A 238 -5.95 3.06 -8.68
CA ALA A 238 -5.05 4.12 -8.23
C ALA A 238 -5.77 5.11 -7.30
N ARG A 239 -7.04 5.45 -7.59
CA ARG A 239 -7.89 6.28 -6.73
C ARG A 239 -8.14 5.63 -5.38
N TRP A 240 -8.47 4.33 -5.35
CA TRP A 240 -8.63 3.59 -4.10
C TRP A 240 -7.36 3.65 -3.26
N MET A 241 -6.20 3.36 -3.86
CA MET A 241 -4.88 3.44 -3.21
C MET A 241 -4.60 4.84 -2.66
N TRP A 242 -4.99 5.88 -3.39
CA TRP A 242 -4.71 7.26 -3.00
C TRP A 242 -5.48 7.71 -1.76
N TYR A 243 -6.77 7.37 -1.68
CA TYR A 243 -7.65 7.71 -0.56
C TYR A 243 -7.52 6.76 0.65
N ASN A 244 -7.37 5.44 0.41
CA ASN A 244 -7.47 4.44 1.49
C ASN A 244 -6.12 4.07 2.11
N ILE A 245 -5.00 4.37 1.45
CA ILE A 245 -3.68 3.98 1.95
C ILE A 245 -2.91 5.21 2.44
N GLY A 246 -2.81 5.33 3.77
CA GLY A 246 -2.03 6.33 4.45
C GLY A 246 -0.52 6.05 4.42
N TYR A 247 0.28 7.08 4.69
CA TYR A 247 1.72 6.90 4.89
C TYR A 247 1.99 6.04 6.13
N GLY A 248 2.99 5.18 6.07
CA GLY A 248 3.25 4.19 7.12
C GLY A 248 2.68 2.80 6.85
N THR A 249 1.69 2.66 5.94
CA THR A 249 1.15 1.35 5.54
C THR A 249 2.24 0.47 4.94
N THR A 250 2.26 -0.81 5.31
CA THR A 250 3.26 -1.74 4.81
C THR A 250 2.97 -2.15 3.37
N CYS A 251 4.00 -2.06 2.53
CA CYS A 251 3.99 -2.50 1.15
C CYS A 251 5.20 -3.41 0.90
N GLU A 252 4.92 -4.67 0.58
CA GLU A 252 5.88 -5.66 0.13
C GLU A 252 5.84 -5.72 -1.40
N ILE A 253 6.97 -5.47 -2.06
CA ILE A 253 7.16 -5.79 -3.48
C ILE A 253 8.03 -7.03 -3.53
N ARG A 254 7.47 -8.12 -4.06
CA ARG A 254 8.15 -9.40 -4.19
C ARG A 254 8.35 -9.76 -5.65
N ASP A 255 9.39 -10.52 -5.94
CA ASP A 255 9.61 -11.06 -7.29
C ASP A 255 8.47 -12.00 -7.70
N GLY A 256 7.85 -12.68 -6.74
CA GLY A 256 6.77 -13.63 -6.97
C GLY A 256 7.31 -15.00 -7.39
N ASP A 257 6.43 -16.01 -7.40
CA ASP A 257 6.77 -17.37 -7.82
C ASP A 257 5.81 -17.82 -8.94
N PRO A 258 6.30 -18.24 -10.11
CA PRO A 258 5.45 -18.75 -11.20
C PRO A 258 4.62 -19.99 -10.81
N SER A 259 5.00 -20.69 -9.74
CA SER A 259 4.28 -21.84 -9.19
C SER A 259 3.24 -21.48 -8.14
N ASP A 260 3.13 -20.19 -7.74
CA ASP A 260 2.07 -19.72 -6.84
C ASP A 260 0.70 -19.77 -7.55
N THR A 261 0.02 -20.90 -7.40
CA THR A 261 -1.28 -21.16 -8.03
C THR A 261 -2.39 -20.28 -7.46
N VAL A 262 -2.27 -19.81 -6.22
CA VAL A 262 -3.27 -18.93 -5.59
C VAL A 262 -3.22 -17.56 -6.26
N THR A 263 -2.04 -16.94 -6.30
CA THR A 263 -1.86 -15.64 -6.95
C THR A 263 -2.13 -15.73 -8.46
N GLY A 264 -1.70 -16.82 -9.10
CA GLY A 264 -2.01 -17.08 -10.51
C GLY A 264 -3.51 -17.19 -10.80
N THR A 265 -4.29 -17.81 -9.90
CA THR A 265 -5.75 -17.92 -10.04
C THR A 265 -6.46 -16.59 -9.85
N ILE A 266 -5.98 -15.73 -8.94
CA ILE A 266 -6.46 -14.35 -8.82
C ILE A 266 -6.18 -13.58 -10.10
N ARG A 267 -4.93 -13.63 -10.60
CA ARG A 267 -4.51 -12.97 -11.83
C ARG A 267 -5.32 -13.40 -13.05
N ALA A 268 -5.68 -14.67 -13.16
CA ALA A 268 -6.48 -15.19 -14.27
C ALA A 268 -7.90 -14.60 -14.33
N GLN A 269 -8.44 -14.13 -13.20
CA GLN A 269 -9.77 -13.53 -13.08
C GLN A 269 -9.77 -12.00 -13.30
N LEU A 270 -8.61 -11.35 -13.14
CA LEU A 270 -8.42 -9.92 -13.38
C LEU A 270 -8.39 -9.60 -14.89
N LYS A 271 -9.56 -9.69 -15.53
CA LYS A 271 -9.77 -9.39 -16.96
C LYS A 271 -10.48 -8.06 -17.09
N LEU A 272 -9.85 -7.12 -17.78
CA LEU A 272 -10.41 -5.81 -18.08
C LEU A 272 -11.01 -5.80 -19.50
N PRO A 273 -12.00 -4.93 -19.80
CA PRO A 273 -12.47 -4.76 -21.17
C PRO A 273 -11.34 -4.26 -22.09
N PRO A 274 -11.39 -4.58 -23.40
CA PRO A 274 -10.45 -4.04 -24.37
C PRO A 274 -10.56 -2.51 -24.43
N SER A 275 -9.47 -1.84 -24.79
CA SER A 275 -9.48 -0.40 -25.03
C SER A 275 -10.27 -0.04 -26.29
N ILE A 276 -10.87 1.14 -26.25
CA ILE A 276 -11.63 1.73 -27.36
C ILE A 276 -10.77 2.80 -28.02
N GLU A 277 -10.53 2.66 -29.33
CA GLU A 277 -9.77 3.63 -30.10
C GLU A 277 -10.52 4.96 -30.22
N GLY A 278 -9.81 6.08 -30.06
CA GLY A 278 -10.39 7.43 -30.20
C GLY A 278 -11.42 7.79 -29.13
N ILE A 279 -11.41 7.11 -27.97
CA ILE A 279 -12.28 7.40 -26.84
C ILE A 279 -12.25 8.89 -26.46
N LYS A 280 -13.43 9.48 -26.24
CA LYS A 280 -13.57 10.88 -25.81
C LYS A 280 -13.98 10.93 -24.36
N LEU A 281 -13.03 11.26 -23.49
CA LEU A 281 -13.24 11.37 -22.06
C LEU A 281 -13.59 12.80 -21.67
N THR A 282 -14.56 12.95 -20.77
CA THR A 282 -14.87 14.22 -20.10
C THR A 282 -14.73 14.00 -18.59
N ALA A 283 -14.06 14.92 -17.92
CA ALA A 283 -13.87 14.82 -16.48
C ALA A 283 -15.23 14.92 -15.75
N GLY A 284 -15.45 14.07 -14.76
CA GLY A 284 -16.69 14.00 -13.98
C GLY A 284 -17.84 13.24 -14.66
N THR A 285 -17.67 12.73 -15.88
CA THR A 285 -18.74 11.98 -16.58
C THR A 285 -18.54 10.47 -16.54
N ALA A 286 -17.35 9.99 -16.16
CA ALA A 286 -17.10 8.57 -15.96
C ALA A 286 -17.99 8.06 -14.82
N PRO A 287 -18.66 6.91 -14.96
CA PRO A 287 -19.47 6.36 -13.88
C PRO A 287 -18.58 6.00 -12.68
N TRP A 288 -19.20 5.91 -11.51
CA TRP A 288 -18.57 5.41 -10.30
C TRP A 288 -19.32 4.15 -9.87
N THR A 289 -18.82 2.99 -10.30
CA THR A 289 -19.40 1.67 -10.00
C THR A 289 -18.57 0.89 -8.97
N ASP A 290 -17.58 1.52 -8.36
CA ASP A 290 -16.79 0.96 -7.27
C ASP A 290 -17.66 0.75 -6.02
N ASN A 291 -17.28 -0.21 -5.17
CA ASN A 291 -18.06 -0.62 -3.99
C ASN A 291 -17.74 0.20 -2.72
N TRP A 292 -17.18 1.39 -2.88
CA TRP A 292 -16.85 2.34 -1.82
C TRP A 292 -17.08 3.77 -2.29
N GLN A 293 -17.24 4.70 -1.35
CA GLN A 293 -17.31 6.13 -1.60
C GLN A 293 -16.25 6.87 -0.78
N ILE A 294 -15.90 8.09 -1.20
CA ILE A 294 -14.87 8.90 -0.51
C ILE A 294 -15.31 9.22 0.91
N GLU A 295 -16.60 9.46 1.12
CA GLU A 295 -17.20 9.82 2.41
C GLU A 295 -17.15 8.69 3.44
N ASP A 296 -16.96 7.45 2.99
CA ASP A 296 -16.88 6.26 3.84
C ASP A 296 -15.44 5.96 4.31
N VAL A 297 -14.45 6.70 3.81
CA VAL A 297 -13.05 6.49 4.17
C VAL A 297 -12.81 6.90 5.62
N LEU A 298 -12.20 6.00 6.39
CA LEU A 298 -11.82 6.30 7.77
C LEU A 298 -10.71 7.36 7.81
N HIS A 299 -10.79 8.26 8.78
CA HIS A 299 -9.90 9.41 8.90
C HIS A 299 -9.21 9.42 10.27
N VAL A 300 -8.32 8.44 10.49
CA VAL A 300 -7.55 8.25 11.73
C VAL A 300 -6.19 8.94 11.66
N LEU A 301 -5.55 8.90 10.49
CA LEU A 301 -4.23 9.47 10.23
C LEU A 301 -4.37 10.85 9.56
N PRO A 302 -3.96 11.96 10.20
CA PRO A 302 -4.06 13.28 9.59
C PRO A 302 -3.24 13.41 8.30
N TYR A 303 -3.74 14.19 7.35
CA TYR A 303 -2.99 14.47 6.13
C TYR A 303 -1.72 15.29 6.40
N LYS A 304 -0.64 14.88 5.74
CA LYS A 304 0.62 15.61 5.71
C LYS A 304 1.04 15.82 4.25
N TYR A 305 1.35 17.06 3.90
CA TYR A 305 1.92 17.36 2.60
C TYR A 305 3.44 17.16 2.60
N GLN A 306 3.93 16.52 1.54
CA GLN A 306 5.33 16.51 1.15
C GLN A 306 5.37 16.45 -0.38
N ALA A 307 6.21 17.27 -1.00
CA ALA A 307 6.39 17.21 -2.45
C ALA A 307 6.94 15.84 -2.86
N ALA A 308 6.50 15.34 -4.01
CA ALA A 308 7.12 14.16 -4.62
C ALA A 308 8.61 14.45 -4.88
N PRO A 309 9.51 13.48 -4.59
CA PRO A 309 10.92 13.62 -4.93
C PRO A 309 11.08 14.01 -6.40
N LEU A 310 11.77 15.13 -6.65
CA LEU A 310 12.21 15.46 -7.99
C LEU A 310 13.16 14.36 -8.46
N PRO A 311 13.15 13.99 -9.75
CA PRO A 311 14.20 13.15 -10.28
C PRO A 311 15.52 13.86 -10.05
N ASP A 312 16.48 13.13 -9.49
CA ASP A 312 17.87 13.52 -9.49
C ASP A 312 18.27 13.80 -10.95
N LEU A 313 18.45 15.08 -11.28
CA LEU A 313 18.97 15.54 -12.56
C LEU A 313 20.48 15.39 -12.54
N GLY A 314 20.95 14.19 -12.17
CA GLY A 314 22.32 13.87 -11.74
C GLY A 314 23.30 14.91 -12.24
N ASP A 315 23.92 15.64 -11.32
CA ASP A 315 24.86 16.73 -11.59
C ASP A 315 26.14 16.27 -12.31
N GLY A 316 26.14 15.05 -12.87
CA GLY A 316 27.23 14.48 -13.64
C GLY A 316 28.36 13.95 -12.76
N GLU A 317 28.21 13.95 -11.44
CA GLU A 317 29.11 13.21 -10.57
C GLU A 317 28.53 11.80 -10.38
N GLU A 318 29.15 10.83 -11.05
CA GLU A 318 29.03 9.43 -10.66
C GLU A 318 29.22 9.36 -9.14
N ASP A 319 28.33 8.63 -8.44
CA ASP A 319 28.56 8.20 -7.06
C ASP A 319 29.90 7.44 -7.03
N THR A 320 31.00 8.14 -6.82
CA THR A 320 32.30 7.53 -6.56
C THR A 320 32.13 6.74 -5.27
N PRO A 321 32.35 5.42 -5.28
CA PRO A 321 32.35 4.64 -4.05
C PRO A 321 33.36 5.29 -3.08
N PRO A 322 33.08 5.31 -1.77
CA PRO A 322 34.01 5.86 -0.81
C PRO A 322 35.38 5.18 -0.97
N PRO A 323 36.50 5.90 -0.76
CA PRO A 323 37.83 5.37 -1.01
C PRO A 323 38.02 4.06 -0.25
N ILE A 324 38.41 3.02 -0.98
CA ILE A 324 38.87 1.78 -0.38
C ILE A 324 40.10 2.12 0.47
N ASP A 325 39.97 1.97 1.78
CA ASP A 325 41.05 2.12 2.74
C ASP A 325 42.11 1.04 2.43
N THR A 326 43.16 1.45 1.73
CA THR A 326 44.28 0.58 1.32
C THR A 326 45.32 0.56 2.43
N SER A 327 44.93 0.03 3.61
CA SER A 327 45.87 -0.24 4.69
C SER A 327 45.85 -1.71 5.16
N THR A 328 45.70 -2.66 4.25
CA THR A 328 46.17 -4.04 4.48
C THR A 328 46.50 -4.70 3.15
N VAL A 329 47.80 -4.80 2.85
CA VAL A 329 48.34 -5.63 1.77
C VAL A 329 48.25 -7.11 2.18
N PRO A 330 47.78 -7.98 1.27
CA PRO A 330 48.45 -9.25 1.08
C PRO A 330 48.88 -9.43 -0.37
N THR A 331 50.14 -9.85 -0.51
CA THR A 331 50.90 -10.12 -1.73
C THR A 331 50.14 -11.00 -2.73
N VAL A 332 49.99 -10.54 -3.98
CA VAL A 332 49.59 -11.36 -5.13
C VAL A 332 50.74 -11.35 -6.13
N THR A 333 51.29 -12.53 -6.41
CA THR A 333 52.15 -12.78 -7.57
C THR A 333 51.38 -13.66 -8.55
N ASP A 334 51.57 -13.35 -9.83
CA ASP A 334 51.38 -14.17 -11.03
C ASP A 334 50.23 -13.79 -11.99
N THR A 335 50.69 -13.10 -13.04
CA THR A 335 50.04 -12.77 -14.31
C THR A 335 49.93 -14.01 -15.21
N PRO A 336 48.78 -14.26 -15.89
CA PRO A 336 48.73 -15.20 -17.00
C PRO A 336 48.95 -14.51 -18.36
N ALA A 337 49.72 -15.17 -19.23
CA ALA A 337 50.03 -14.78 -20.60
C ALA A 337 48.96 -15.28 -21.61
N PRO A 338 48.87 -14.71 -22.83
CA PRO A 338 47.74 -14.89 -23.75
C PRO A 338 47.81 -16.16 -24.59
N VAL A 339 46.64 -16.69 -24.96
CA VAL A 339 46.44 -17.95 -25.69
C VAL A 339 46.48 -17.72 -27.21
N THR A 340 47.29 -18.50 -27.92
CA THR A 340 47.33 -18.62 -29.39
C THR A 340 46.71 -19.93 -29.85
N ASP A 341 45.86 -19.86 -30.88
CA ASP A 341 45.21 -20.99 -31.55
C ASP A 341 46.21 -21.95 -32.22
N THR A 342 46.00 -23.26 -32.10
CA THR A 342 46.67 -24.30 -32.92
C THR A 342 45.69 -25.46 -33.18
N PRO A 343 45.65 -26.06 -34.39
CA PRO A 343 44.62 -27.04 -34.77
C PRO A 343 44.90 -28.46 -34.24
N PRO A 344 43.90 -29.37 -34.24
CA PRO A 344 43.99 -30.66 -33.57
C PRO A 344 44.85 -31.67 -34.36
N PRO A 345 45.55 -32.61 -33.69
CA PRO A 345 46.28 -33.67 -34.34
C PRO A 345 45.37 -34.83 -34.78
N ALA A 346 45.78 -35.50 -35.86
CA ALA A 346 45.13 -36.66 -36.44
C ALA A 346 45.53 -37.97 -35.74
N ASP A 347 44.55 -38.81 -35.42
CA ASP A 347 44.77 -40.18 -34.95
C ASP A 347 45.05 -41.12 -36.13
N THR A 348 46.09 -41.94 -36.00
CA THR A 348 46.38 -43.10 -36.87
C THR A 348 46.50 -44.38 -36.03
N PRO A 349 46.26 -45.57 -36.63
CA PRO A 349 45.62 -46.70 -35.95
C PRO A 349 46.62 -47.73 -35.43
N SER A 350 46.21 -48.52 -34.43
CA SER A 350 46.88 -49.79 -34.10
C SER A 350 45.86 -50.91 -33.92
N GLY A 351 45.91 -51.89 -34.81
CA GLY A 351 45.19 -53.15 -34.70
C GLY A 351 45.97 -54.20 -33.90
N GLY A 352 45.20 -55.13 -33.33
CA GLY A 352 45.43 -56.58 -33.37
C GLY A 352 46.60 -57.16 -32.59
N TRP A 353 46.28 -57.96 -31.57
CA TRP A 353 46.67 -59.36 -31.44
C TRP A 353 45.46 -60.17 -30.99
#